data_AF-A0A658NKL4-F1
#
_entry.id   AF-A0A658NKL4-F1
#
_cell.length_a   1.000
_cell.length_b   1.000
_cell.length_c   1.000
_cell.angle_alpha   90.00
_cell.angle_beta   90.00
_cell.angle_gamma   90.00
#
_symmetry.space_group_name_H-M   'P 1'
#
loop_
_entity.id
_entity.type
_entity.pdbx_description
1 polymer ?
#
loop_
_entity_poly.entity_id
_entity_poly.type
_entity_poly.pdbx_seq_one_letter_code
_entity_poly.pdbx_strand_id
1 'polypeptide(L)'
;IDTLVGMLAETVRPEGFAFGETAFQIFIMNASRRLMADRFYTKDYTPEVYTPEGYNWVENTTMVDVIKRHNPTLASSLAGADNAFKPWG
;
A
#
# COMPACT_ATOMS: atom_id res chain seq x y z
N ILE A 1 18.80 19.66 -16.54
CA ILE A 1 18.72 18.43 -15.74
C ILE A 1 17.40 17.76 -16.07
N ASP A 2 17.44 16.49 -16.43
CA ASP A 2 16.23 15.70 -16.72
C ASP A 2 15.50 15.32 -15.41
N THR A 3 14.18 15.15 -15.49
CA THR A 3 13.31 14.90 -14.33
C THR A 3 13.76 13.69 -13.50
N LEU A 4 14.10 12.58 -14.15
CA LEU A 4 14.58 11.38 -13.44
C LEU A 4 15.87 11.64 -12.68
N VAL A 5 16.85 12.29 -13.32
CA VAL A 5 18.14 12.61 -12.70
C VAL A 5 17.94 13.56 -11.53
N GLY A 6 17.09 14.59 -11.70
CA GLY A 6 16.77 15.55 -10.64
C GLY A 6 16.13 14.89 -9.41
N MET A 7 15.12 14.04 -9.60
CA MET A 7 14.43 13.34 -8.50
C MET A 7 15.35 12.37 -7.73
N LEU A 8 16.27 11.70 -8.43
CA LEU A 8 17.23 10.79 -7.80
C LEU A 8 18.35 11.51 -7.05
N ALA A 9 18.75 12.69 -7.53
CA ALA A 9 19.80 13.51 -6.91
C ALA A 9 19.28 14.45 -5.81
N GLU A 10 17.97 14.53 -5.60
CA GLU A 10 17.34 15.45 -4.64
C GLU A 10 17.78 15.18 -3.20
N THR A 11 18.30 16.22 -2.53
CA THR A 11 18.79 16.15 -1.15
C THR A 11 17.70 16.36 -0.11
N VAL A 12 16.60 17.02 -0.49
CA VAL A 12 15.46 17.24 0.41
C VAL A 12 14.67 15.94 0.51
N ARG A 13 14.75 15.31 1.68
CA ARG A 13 13.99 14.10 2.00
C ARG A 13 13.67 14.08 3.48
N PRO A 14 12.38 14.07 3.89
CA PRO A 14 12.01 13.88 5.28
C PRO A 14 12.57 12.57 5.83
N GLU A 15 12.88 12.53 7.12
CA GLU A 15 13.39 11.32 7.76
C GLU A 15 12.42 10.14 7.58
N GLY A 16 12.95 8.97 7.22
CA GLY A 16 12.18 7.76 6.98
C GLY A 16 11.56 7.61 5.59
N PHE A 17 11.71 8.59 4.69
CA PHE A 17 11.19 8.48 3.32
C PHE A 17 12.13 7.69 2.41
N ALA A 18 11.56 6.94 1.47
CA ALA A 18 12.31 6.21 0.45
C ALA A 18 12.51 7.00 -0.86
N PHE A 19 11.81 8.14 -1.04
CA PHE A 19 11.89 9.01 -2.23
C PHE A 19 11.79 10.49 -1.85
N GLY A 20 12.24 11.39 -2.74
CA GLY A 20 12.34 12.84 -2.51
C GLY A 20 11.01 13.60 -2.53
N GLU A 21 11.04 14.89 -2.15
CA GLU A 21 9.86 15.75 -2.04
C GLU A 21 9.15 15.96 -3.39
N THR A 22 9.91 16.12 -4.48
CA THR A 22 9.31 16.30 -5.82
C THR A 22 8.35 15.16 -6.18
N ALA A 23 8.79 13.91 -6.00
CA ALA A 23 7.95 12.75 -6.26
C ALA A 23 6.80 12.63 -5.24
N PHE A 24 7.04 13.05 -3.99
CA PHE A 24 6.03 13.01 -2.93
C PHE A 24 4.86 13.94 -3.17
N GLN A 25 5.07 15.15 -3.67
CA GLN A 25 3.97 16.07 -4.01
C GLN A 25 3.02 15.46 -5.06
N ILE A 26 3.59 14.80 -6.08
CA ILE A 26 2.82 14.08 -7.09
C ILE A 26 2.13 12.85 -6.48
N PHE A 27 2.81 12.14 -5.58
CA PHE A 27 2.26 10.98 -4.88
C PHE A 27 1.05 11.36 -4.01
N ILE A 28 1.11 12.41 -3.20
CA ILE A 28 -0.01 12.82 -2.33
C ILE A 28 -1.28 13.05 -3.15
N MET A 29 -1.15 13.79 -4.25
CA MET A 29 -2.25 14.10 -5.15
C MET A 29 -2.80 12.83 -5.81
N ASN A 30 -1.94 12.03 -6.43
CA ASN A 30 -2.39 10.88 -7.22
C ASN A 30 -2.83 9.70 -6.35
N ALA A 31 -2.21 9.48 -5.18
CA ALA A 31 -2.63 8.46 -4.23
C ALA A 31 -4.05 8.74 -3.74
N SER A 32 -4.31 9.98 -3.30
CA SER A 32 -5.66 10.40 -2.89
C SER A 32 -6.65 10.29 -4.04
N ARG A 33 -6.29 10.77 -5.24
CA ARG A 33 -7.16 10.74 -6.41
C ARG A 33 -7.55 9.33 -6.84
N ARG A 34 -6.64 8.35 -6.77
CA ARG A 34 -6.94 6.94 -7.11
C ARG A 34 -8.08 6.36 -6.28
N LEU A 35 -8.19 6.75 -5.01
CA LEU A 35 -9.28 6.32 -4.13
C LEU A 35 -10.52 7.19 -4.36
N MET A 36 -10.37 8.51 -4.29
CA MET A 36 -11.50 9.44 -4.31
C MET A 36 -12.25 9.49 -5.64
N ALA A 37 -11.57 9.21 -6.76
CA ALA A 37 -12.18 9.23 -8.09
C ALA A 37 -12.84 7.91 -8.49
N ASP A 38 -12.61 6.83 -7.74
CA ASP A 38 -13.20 5.52 -8.04
C ASP A 38 -14.48 5.32 -7.23
N ARG A 39 -15.57 5.00 -7.93
CA ARG A 39 -16.85 4.71 -7.27
C ARG A 39 -16.75 3.51 -6.32
N PHE A 40 -15.92 2.52 -6.64
CA PHE A 40 -15.79 1.28 -5.87
C PHE A 40 -14.98 1.46 -4.59
N TYR A 41 -14.23 2.56 -4.45
CA TYR A 41 -13.61 2.98 -3.19
C TYR A 41 -14.39 4.10 -2.47
N THR A 42 -15.51 4.54 -3.04
CA THR A 42 -16.33 5.64 -2.48
C THR A 42 -17.80 5.24 -2.39
N LYS A 43 -18.63 5.65 -3.35
CA LYS A 43 -20.08 5.48 -3.35
C LYS A 43 -20.52 4.02 -3.23
N ASP A 44 -19.82 3.14 -3.92
CA ASP A 44 -20.17 1.72 -4.07
C ASP A 44 -19.30 0.82 -3.16
N TYR A 45 -18.53 1.40 -2.23
CA TYR A 45 -17.80 0.65 -1.21
C TYR A 45 -18.75 0.26 -0.06
N THR A 46 -19.68 -0.64 -0.33
CA THR A 46 -20.71 -1.07 0.63
C THR A 46 -20.91 -2.60 0.63
N PRO A 47 -21.44 -3.18 1.72
CA PRO A 47 -21.75 -4.61 1.80
C PRO A 47 -22.74 -5.10 0.75
N GLU A 48 -23.62 -4.25 0.21
CA GLU A 48 -24.56 -4.64 -0.84
C GLU A 48 -23.84 -4.89 -2.17
N VAL A 49 -22.79 -4.12 -2.46
CA VAL A 49 -21.99 -4.25 -3.68
C VAL A 49 -20.94 -5.35 -3.52
N TYR A 50 -20.29 -5.42 -2.35
CA TYR A 50 -19.17 -6.33 -2.09
C TYR A 50 -19.59 -7.66 -1.46
N THR A 51 -20.86 -7.85 -1.11
CA THR A 51 -21.39 -8.84 -0.13
C THR A 51 -20.89 -8.57 1.29
N PRO A 52 -21.67 -8.91 2.34
CA PRO A 52 -21.20 -8.82 3.72
C PRO A 52 -19.88 -9.57 3.96
N GLU A 53 -19.74 -10.75 3.37
CA GLU A 53 -18.54 -11.58 3.47
C GLU A 53 -17.34 -10.93 2.76
N GLY A 54 -17.53 -10.44 1.53
CA GLY A 54 -16.47 -9.80 0.76
C GLY A 54 -16.03 -8.46 1.35
N TYR A 55 -16.96 -7.67 1.88
CA TYR A 55 -16.64 -6.43 2.58
C TYR A 55 -15.79 -6.70 3.83
N ASN A 56 -16.22 -7.65 4.66
CA ASN A 56 -15.46 -8.07 5.85
C ASN A 56 -14.08 -8.63 5.48
N TRP A 57 -13.95 -9.32 4.35
CA TRP A 57 -12.67 -9.84 3.88
C TRP A 57 -11.67 -8.71 3.56
N VAL A 58 -12.11 -7.65 2.88
CA VAL A 58 -11.24 -6.52 2.53
C VAL A 58 -10.78 -5.77 3.78
N GLU A 59 -11.71 -5.48 4.71
CA GLU A 59 -11.42 -4.72 5.94
C GLU A 59 -10.42 -5.44 6.88
N ASN A 60 -10.34 -6.77 6.80
CA ASN A 60 -9.57 -7.59 7.75
C ASN A 60 -8.41 -8.35 7.10
N THR A 61 -7.96 -7.94 5.91
CA THR A 61 -6.84 -8.60 5.21
C THR A 61 -5.62 -7.68 5.08
N THR A 62 -4.48 -8.14 5.58
CA THR A 62 -3.16 -7.56 5.32
C THR A 62 -2.37 -8.37 4.29
N MET A 63 -1.24 -7.84 3.81
CA MET A 63 -0.34 -8.61 2.93
C MET A 63 0.26 -9.86 3.64
N VAL A 64 0.42 -9.81 4.97
CA VAL A 64 0.87 -10.97 5.76
C VAL A 64 -0.17 -12.09 5.68
N ASP A 65 -1.46 -11.75 5.80
CA ASP A 65 -2.57 -12.71 5.72
C ASP A 65 -2.65 -13.35 4.33
N VAL A 66 -2.49 -12.54 3.27
CA VAL A 66 -2.48 -13.03 1.88
C VAL A 66 -1.35 -14.06 1.69
N ILE A 67 -0.13 -13.75 2.13
CA ILE A 67 1.01 -14.66 1.94
C ILE A 67 0.80 -15.95 2.74
N LYS A 68 0.38 -15.86 4.01
CA LYS A 68 0.13 -17.05 4.84
C LYS A 68 -0.97 -17.95 4.26
N ARG A 69 -2.03 -17.34 3.69
CA ARG A 69 -3.15 -18.07 3.07
C ARG A 69 -2.72 -18.86 1.84
N HIS A 70 -1.90 -18.26 0.98
CA HIS A 70 -1.54 -18.86 -0.32
C HIS A 70 -0.19 -19.59 -0.33
N ASN A 71 0.69 -19.32 0.64
CA ASN A 71 2.01 -19.91 0.78
C ASN A 71 2.28 -20.29 2.25
N PRO A 72 1.53 -21.26 2.82
CA PRO A 72 1.59 -21.57 4.25
C PRO A 72 2.97 -22.04 4.72
N THR A 73 3.82 -22.55 3.82
CA THR A 73 5.21 -22.93 4.13
C THR A 73 6.10 -21.77 4.54
N LEU A 74 5.72 -20.52 4.21
CA LEU A 74 6.43 -19.30 4.60
C LEU A 74 5.98 -18.75 5.97
N ALA A 75 5.07 -19.42 6.66
CA ALA A 75 4.55 -18.94 7.94
C ALA A 75 5.64 -18.77 9.00
N SER A 76 6.65 -19.65 9.03
CA SER A 76 7.80 -19.54 9.92
C SER A 76 8.68 -18.35 9.57
N SER A 77 8.91 -18.08 8.28
CA SER A 77 9.68 -16.92 7.81
C SER A 77 9.00 -15.58 8.13
N LEU A 78 7.67 -15.58 8.27
CA LEU A 78 6.85 -14.42 8.63
C LEU A 78 6.53 -14.35 10.14
N ALA A 79 7.16 -15.18 10.97
CA ALA A 79 6.93 -15.16 12.41
C ALA A 79 7.31 -13.80 13.01
N GLY A 80 6.37 -13.14 13.69
CA GLY A 80 6.57 -11.81 14.26
C GLY A 80 6.55 -10.64 13.27
N ALA A 81 6.30 -10.90 11.97
CA ALA A 81 6.18 -9.83 10.98
C ALA A 81 4.77 -9.22 11.00
N ASP A 82 4.65 -7.99 11.51
CA ASP A 82 3.41 -7.21 11.45
C ASP A 82 3.20 -6.53 10.09
N ASN A 83 4.27 -6.44 9.28
CA ASN A 83 4.25 -5.82 7.96
C ASN A 83 5.16 -6.60 7.00
N ALA A 84 4.56 -7.21 5.97
CA ALA A 84 5.26 -8.04 4.99
C ALA A 84 6.26 -7.26 4.08
N PHE A 85 6.26 -5.93 4.10
CA PHE A 85 7.17 -5.10 3.30
C PHE A 85 8.44 -4.69 4.04
N LYS A 86 8.52 -4.93 5.36
CA LYS A 86 9.79 -4.83 6.11
C LYS A 86 10.66 -6.06 5.84
N PRO A 87 11.99 -6.00 6.08
CA PRO A 87 12.81 -7.20 6.09
C PRO A 87 12.24 -8.28 7.02
N TRP A 88 12.28 -9.54 6.57
CA TRP A 88 11.85 -10.70 7.35
C TRP A 88 13.08 -11.36 7.99
N GLY A 89 12.93 -11.88 9.21
CA GLY A 89 14.02 -12.45 9.99
C GLY A 89 14.62 -11.43 10.95
#